data_AF-A0A8H5GCR4-F1
#
_entry.id   AF-A0A8H5GCR4-F1
#
_cell.length_a   1.000
_cell.length_b   1.000
_cell.length_c   1.000
_cell.angle_alpha   90.00
_cell.angle_beta   90.00
_cell.angle_gamma   90.00
#
_symmetry.space_group_name_H-M   'P 1'
#
loop_
_entity.id
_entity.type
_entity.pdbx_description
1 polymer ?
#
loop_
_entity_poly.entity_id
_entity_poly.type
_entity_poly.pdbx_seq_one_letter_code
_entity_poly.pdbx_strand_id
1 'polypeptide(L)'
;MSWYSRNPDDLASLISLAPLPYNLAALEYIPPPPQTLPTTVNPDGKSLYNPPGPQSKSYTDFPKPIDSSNNAFDFHVYYMPTNEAEFSFAKQLHERIRREFPELRIYKFWDKAVGPHPTAMFEVNTFTPHQTGAFFSWLVVNRGPCS
;
A
#
# COMPACT_ATOMS: atom_id res chain seq x y z
N MET A 1 6.60 6.41 -58.60
CA MET A 1 6.28 7.85 -58.77
C MET A 1 4.85 8.02 -58.28
N SER A 2 4.50 8.76 -57.25
CA SER A 2 5.10 9.92 -56.61
C SER A 2 4.87 9.86 -55.09
N TRP A 3 5.81 10.41 -54.35
CA TRP A 3 5.75 10.61 -52.91
C TRP A 3 4.84 11.81 -52.60
N TYR A 4 3.87 11.67 -51.70
CA TYR A 4 3.27 12.81 -51.02
C TYR A 4 3.85 12.86 -49.60
N SER A 5 4.75 13.83 -49.41
CA SER A 5 5.30 14.23 -48.12
C SER A 5 4.14 14.68 -47.22
N ARG A 6 3.92 14.00 -46.09
CA ARG A 6 3.08 14.53 -45.03
C ARG A 6 3.93 15.42 -44.13
N ASN A 7 3.45 16.65 -43.93
CA ASN A 7 4.05 17.65 -43.07
C ASN A 7 4.06 17.12 -41.61
N PRO A 8 5.20 17.12 -40.89
CA PRO A 8 5.27 16.66 -39.49
C PRO A 8 4.41 17.47 -38.51
N ASP A 9 3.87 18.62 -38.92
CA ASP A 9 3.02 19.47 -38.07
C ASP A 9 1.57 18.96 -37.91
N ASP A 10 1.15 17.93 -38.67
CA ASP A 10 -0.23 17.44 -38.69
C ASP A 10 -0.56 16.40 -37.59
N LEU A 11 0.37 16.18 -36.64
CA LEU A 11 0.15 15.32 -35.47
C LEU A 11 -0.31 16.08 -34.23
N ALA A 12 -0.40 17.41 -34.29
CA ALA A 12 -0.67 18.24 -33.11
C ALA A 12 -2.16 18.38 -32.73
N SER A 13 -3.11 17.78 -33.47
CA SER A 13 -4.53 18.17 -33.32
C SER A 13 -5.52 17.08 -32.89
N LEU A 14 -5.12 15.84 -32.59
CA LEU A 14 -6.07 14.78 -32.24
C LEU A 14 -5.68 13.91 -31.03
N ILE A 15 -5.22 14.53 -29.95
CA ILE A 15 -5.37 13.93 -28.62
C ILE A 15 -6.42 14.75 -27.88
N SER A 16 -7.68 14.36 -28.10
CA SER A 16 -8.73 14.62 -27.12
C SER A 16 -8.28 13.96 -25.81
N LEU A 17 -7.72 14.77 -24.92
CA LEU A 17 -7.39 14.38 -23.56
C LEU A 17 -8.73 14.16 -22.84
N ALA A 18 -9.34 12.99 -23.03
CA ALA A 18 -10.26 12.49 -22.02
C ALA A 18 -9.51 12.59 -20.67
N PRO A 19 -10.07 13.25 -19.65
CA PRO A 19 -9.36 13.43 -18.39
C PRO A 19 -9.00 12.05 -17.86
N LEU A 20 -7.70 11.85 -17.61
CA LEU A 20 -7.25 10.63 -16.94
C LEU A 20 -8.10 10.46 -15.66
N PRO A 21 -8.64 9.28 -15.37
CA PRO A 21 -9.56 9.07 -14.25
C PRO A 21 -8.91 9.32 -12.87
N TYR A 22 -7.61 9.64 -12.84
CA TYR A 22 -6.82 9.89 -11.65
C TYR A 22 -6.29 11.33 -11.68
N ASN A 23 -7.00 12.23 -10.99
CA ASN A 23 -6.57 13.61 -10.82
C ASN A 23 -5.63 13.71 -9.60
N LEU A 24 -4.33 13.81 -9.84
CA LEU A 24 -3.33 14.03 -8.78
C LEU A 24 -3.58 15.34 -8.00
N ALA A 25 -4.27 16.33 -8.58
CA ALA A 25 -4.64 17.57 -7.90
C ALA A 25 -5.78 17.39 -6.88
N ALA A 26 -6.44 16.23 -6.83
CA ALA A 26 -7.41 15.88 -5.79
C ALA A 26 -6.74 15.32 -4.51
N LEU A 27 -5.44 15.06 -4.54
CA LEU A 27 -4.67 14.72 -3.36
C LEU A 27 -4.32 16.04 -2.65
N GLU A 28 -4.63 16.16 -1.35
CA GLU A 28 -4.50 17.38 -0.53
C GLU A 28 -3.07 17.98 -0.44
N TYR A 29 -2.10 17.45 -1.19
CA TYR A 29 -0.75 17.97 -1.28
C TYR A 29 -0.62 18.94 -2.45
N ILE A 30 -0.65 20.25 -2.15
CA ILE A 30 -0.28 21.31 -3.09
C ILE A 30 1.15 21.76 -2.74
N PRO A 31 2.20 21.26 -3.43
CA PRO A 31 3.54 21.81 -3.27
C PRO A 31 3.57 23.28 -3.73
N PRO A 32 4.53 24.10 -3.25
CA PRO A 32 4.75 25.45 -3.77
C PRO A 32 4.94 25.42 -5.30
N PRO A 33 4.64 26.52 -6.03
CA PRO A 33 4.60 26.54 -7.50
C PRO A 33 5.85 25.89 -8.11
N PRO A 34 5.72 25.16 -9.23
CA PRO A 34 6.69 24.16 -9.65
C PRO A 34 8.02 24.83 -9.99
N GLN A 35 8.91 24.88 -9.01
CA GLN A 35 10.32 24.84 -9.31
C GLN A 35 10.53 23.45 -9.92
N THR A 36 10.91 23.40 -11.20
CA THR A 36 11.13 22.14 -11.90
C THR A 36 12.09 21.28 -11.09
N LEU A 37 11.66 20.08 -10.70
CA LEU A 37 12.54 19.16 -9.98
C LEU A 37 13.77 18.86 -10.85
N PRO A 38 14.99 18.84 -10.26
CA PRO A 38 16.18 18.56 -11.02
C PRO A 38 16.20 17.10 -11.48
N THR A 39 16.82 16.84 -12.64
CA THR A 39 17.07 15.48 -13.16
C THR A 39 18.48 14.98 -12.82
N THR A 40 19.21 15.72 -11.96
CA THR A 40 20.54 15.34 -11.48
C THR A 40 20.49 14.00 -10.76
N VAL A 41 21.46 13.13 -11.04
CA VAL A 41 21.57 11.79 -10.44
C VAL A 41 22.55 11.85 -9.25
N ASN A 42 22.19 11.17 -8.16
CA ASN A 42 23.02 11.05 -6.95
C ASN A 42 24.29 10.20 -7.19
N PRO A 43 25.25 10.16 -6.25
CA PRO A 43 26.49 9.39 -6.40
C PRO A 43 26.32 7.88 -6.63
N ASP A 44 25.14 7.31 -6.34
CA ASP A 44 24.82 5.92 -6.66
C ASP A 44 24.60 5.65 -8.16
N GLY A 45 24.58 6.71 -9.00
CA GLY A 45 24.40 6.64 -10.44
C GLY A 45 22.99 6.24 -10.90
N LYS A 46 22.02 6.16 -9.98
CA LYS A 46 20.66 5.64 -10.24
C LYS A 46 19.54 6.52 -9.71
N SER A 47 19.67 7.05 -8.49
CA SER A 47 18.59 7.81 -7.84
C SER A 47 18.65 9.30 -8.22
N LEU A 48 17.47 9.92 -8.35
CA LEU A 48 17.37 11.36 -8.61
C LEU A 48 17.62 12.15 -7.31
N TYR A 49 18.30 13.28 -7.46
CA TYR A 49 18.44 14.24 -6.38
C TYR A 49 17.10 14.92 -6.09
N ASN A 50 16.59 14.73 -4.87
CA ASN A 50 15.44 15.46 -4.36
C ASN A 50 15.93 16.57 -3.43
N PRO A 51 15.63 17.85 -3.69
CA PRO A 51 15.93 18.92 -2.75
C PRO A 51 15.33 18.63 -1.37
N PRO A 52 16.05 18.93 -0.26
CA PRO A 52 15.51 18.76 1.09
C PRO A 52 14.19 19.52 1.28
N GLY A 53 13.23 18.89 1.95
CA GLY A 53 11.92 19.46 2.25
C GLY A 53 11.38 18.94 3.59
N PRO A 54 10.25 19.48 4.07
CA PRO A 54 9.61 18.95 5.27
C PRO A 54 9.21 17.48 5.07
N GLN A 55 9.18 16.72 6.16
CA GLN A 55 8.68 15.35 6.13
C GLN A 55 7.19 15.33 5.74
N SER A 56 6.78 14.34 4.95
CA SER A 56 5.38 14.18 4.58
C SER A 56 4.52 13.91 5.83
N LYS A 57 3.34 14.53 5.89
CA LYS A 57 2.33 14.24 6.92
C LYS A 57 1.88 12.78 6.91
N SER A 58 2.05 12.07 5.80
CA SER A 58 1.76 10.63 5.68
C SER A 58 2.56 9.74 6.62
N TYR A 59 3.66 10.23 7.20
CA TYR A 59 4.37 9.50 8.24
C TYR A 59 3.55 9.39 9.52
N THR A 60 2.80 10.43 9.89
CA THR A 60 2.03 10.47 11.13
C THR A 60 0.56 10.14 10.92
N ASP A 61 0.00 10.53 9.78
CA ASP A 61 -1.44 10.44 9.50
C ASP A 61 -1.72 9.66 8.22
N PHE A 62 -2.81 8.90 8.21
CA PHE A 62 -3.30 8.38 6.93
C PHE A 62 -3.93 9.49 6.10
N PRO A 63 -3.62 9.57 4.79
CA PRO A 63 -4.28 10.53 3.91
C PRO A 63 -5.77 10.20 3.79
N LYS A 64 -6.59 11.24 3.63
CA LYS A 64 -8.01 11.06 3.30
C LYS A 64 -8.14 10.33 1.95
N PRO A 65 -9.17 9.48 1.78
CA PRO A 65 -10.36 9.33 2.62
C PRO A 65 -10.27 8.30 3.76
N ILE A 66 -9.07 7.81 4.12
CA ILE A 66 -8.95 6.81 5.20
C ILE A 66 -9.46 7.40 6.53
N ASP A 67 -10.42 6.70 7.15
CA ASP A 67 -10.91 7.00 8.49
C ASP A 67 -10.39 5.93 9.47
N SER A 68 -9.47 6.33 10.34
CA SER A 68 -8.86 5.47 11.34
C SER A 68 -9.60 5.46 12.68
N SER A 69 -10.81 6.05 12.77
CA SER A 69 -11.59 6.12 14.02
C SER A 69 -11.94 4.74 14.61
N ASN A 70 -12.12 3.72 13.76
CA ASN A 70 -12.30 2.33 14.19
C ASN A 70 -11.10 1.44 13.87
N ASN A 71 -10.54 1.55 12.67
CA ASN A 71 -9.26 0.96 12.23
C ASN A 71 -8.92 1.59 10.88
N ALA A 72 -7.63 1.68 10.56
CA ALA A 72 -7.21 2.14 9.25
C ALA A 72 -7.11 0.98 8.25
N PHE A 73 -6.51 -0.12 8.67
CA PHE A 73 -6.33 -1.32 7.85
C PHE A 73 -6.63 -2.58 8.66
N ASP A 74 -7.15 -3.58 7.96
CA ASP A 74 -7.40 -4.93 8.40
C ASP A 74 -6.47 -5.91 7.68
N PHE A 75 -5.69 -6.66 8.46
CA PHE A 75 -4.88 -7.76 7.94
C PHE A 75 -5.62 -9.06 8.19
N HIS A 76 -6.23 -9.60 7.14
CA HIS A 76 -6.84 -10.93 7.16
C HIS A 76 -5.79 -11.97 6.79
N VAL A 77 -5.36 -12.72 7.81
CA VAL A 77 -4.40 -13.82 7.64
C VAL A 77 -5.19 -15.10 7.41
N TYR A 78 -5.11 -15.64 6.20
CA TYR A 78 -5.82 -16.83 5.78
C TYR A 78 -4.97 -18.09 5.92
N TYR A 79 -5.62 -19.20 6.21
CA TYR A 79 -5.00 -20.52 6.20
C TYR A 79 -5.98 -21.62 5.80
N MET A 80 -5.45 -22.77 5.38
CA MET A 80 -6.23 -23.97 5.09
C MET A 80 -6.42 -24.80 6.37
N PRO A 81 -7.64 -24.90 6.93
CA PRO A 81 -7.84 -25.61 8.19
C PRO A 81 -7.71 -27.13 8.04
N THR A 82 -7.83 -27.66 6.81
CA THR A 82 -7.63 -29.08 6.49
C THR A 82 -6.15 -29.47 6.37
N ASN A 83 -5.25 -28.50 6.32
CA ASN A 83 -3.81 -28.71 6.33
C ASN A 83 -3.29 -28.55 7.75
N GLU A 84 -3.00 -29.65 8.44
CA GLU A 84 -2.60 -29.64 9.86
C GLU A 84 -1.36 -28.78 10.13
N ALA A 85 -0.37 -28.80 9.24
CA ALA A 85 0.86 -28.03 9.40
C ALA A 85 0.57 -26.52 9.31
N GLU A 86 -0.25 -26.12 8.34
CA GLU A 86 -0.64 -24.72 8.14
C GLU A 86 -1.55 -24.22 9.26
N PHE A 87 -2.52 -25.03 9.70
CA PHE A 87 -3.39 -24.73 10.83
C PHE A 87 -2.60 -24.55 12.14
N SER A 88 -1.66 -25.45 12.41
CA SER A 88 -0.78 -25.36 13.59
C SER A 88 0.11 -24.12 13.53
N PHE A 89 0.68 -23.83 12.35
CA PHE A 89 1.47 -22.63 12.14
C PHE A 89 0.64 -21.36 12.36
N ALA A 90 -0.57 -21.29 11.79
CA ALA A 90 -1.46 -20.14 11.92
C ALA A 90 -1.82 -19.86 13.39
N LYS A 91 -2.05 -20.91 14.21
CA LYS A 91 -2.25 -20.75 15.66
C LYS A 91 -1.04 -20.15 16.35
N GLN A 92 0.16 -20.66 16.06
CA GLN A 92 1.39 -20.14 16.64
C GLN A 92 1.66 -18.70 16.20
N LEU A 93 1.38 -18.38 14.94
CA LEU A 93 1.49 -17.02 14.41
C LEU A 93 0.53 -16.06 15.11
N HIS A 94 -0.74 -16.43 15.24
CA HIS A 94 -1.75 -15.66 15.99
C HIS A 94 -1.27 -15.35 17.42
N GLU A 95 -0.75 -16.36 18.11
CA GLU A 95 -0.23 -16.24 19.46
C GLU A 95 1.02 -15.37 19.54
N ARG A 96 1.94 -15.50 18.56
CA ARG A 96 3.15 -14.68 18.49
C ARG A 96 2.82 -13.21 18.26
N ILE A 97 1.89 -12.91 17.35
CA ILE A 97 1.44 -11.54 17.08
C ILE A 97 0.89 -10.91 18.38
N ARG A 98 0.09 -11.65 19.16
CA ARG A 98 -0.44 -11.18 20.45
C ARG A 98 0.63 -10.84 21.48
N ARG A 99 1.79 -11.50 21.41
CA ARG A 99 2.92 -11.24 22.33
C ARG A 99 3.82 -10.13 21.85
N GLU A 100 4.06 -10.07 20.55
CA GLU A 100 5.01 -9.14 19.93
C GLU A 100 4.39 -7.76 19.69
N PHE A 101 3.07 -7.72 19.43
CA PHE A 101 2.30 -6.50 19.18
C PHE A 101 1.04 -6.44 20.05
N PRO A 102 1.17 -6.43 21.39
CA PRO A 102 0.01 -6.44 22.30
C PRO A 102 -0.88 -5.19 22.17
N GLU A 103 -0.38 -4.12 21.56
CA GLU A 103 -1.10 -2.88 21.27
C GLU A 103 -2.01 -2.97 20.03
N LEU A 104 -1.84 -3.98 19.17
CA LEU A 104 -2.69 -4.17 18.01
C LEU A 104 -3.99 -4.88 18.39
N ARG A 105 -5.08 -4.49 17.73
CA ARG A 105 -6.38 -5.13 17.92
C ARG A 105 -6.45 -6.39 17.08
N ILE A 106 -6.34 -7.55 17.71
CA ILE A 106 -6.42 -8.86 17.06
C ILE A 106 -7.67 -9.63 17.49
N TYR A 107 -8.34 -10.25 16.52
CA TYR A 107 -9.62 -10.93 16.72
C TYR A 107 -9.46 -12.44 16.96
N LYS A 108 -10.61 -13.08 17.15
CA LYS A 108 -10.74 -14.53 17.30
C LYS A 108 -10.12 -15.27 16.11
N PHE A 109 -9.47 -16.39 16.41
CA PHE A 109 -9.01 -17.37 15.43
C PHE A 109 -10.21 -18.20 14.91
N TRP A 110 -10.55 -18.07 13.64
CA TRP A 110 -11.67 -18.76 13.01
C TRP A 110 -11.21 -19.97 12.22
N ASP A 111 -11.59 -21.17 12.64
CA ASP A 111 -11.29 -22.45 11.98
C ASP A 111 -12.17 -22.77 10.75
N LYS A 112 -12.95 -21.79 10.27
CA LYS A 112 -13.88 -21.92 9.15
C LYS A 112 -14.08 -20.57 8.46
N ALA A 113 -14.67 -20.60 7.27
CA ALA A 113 -15.14 -19.40 6.58
C ALA A 113 -16.18 -18.63 7.42
N VAL A 114 -16.07 -17.30 7.43
CA VAL A 114 -16.97 -16.39 8.15
C VAL A 114 -17.20 -15.13 7.31
N GLY A 115 -18.46 -14.71 7.13
CA GLY A 115 -18.77 -13.51 6.36
C GLY A 115 -18.23 -13.58 4.91
N PRO A 116 -17.49 -12.56 4.43
CA PRO A 116 -16.92 -12.55 3.08
C PRO A 116 -15.63 -13.38 2.94
N HIS A 117 -15.14 -13.98 4.03
CA HIS A 117 -13.88 -14.71 4.07
C HIS A 117 -14.06 -16.13 3.52
N PRO A 118 -13.36 -16.53 2.44
CA PRO A 118 -13.60 -17.81 1.77
C PRO A 118 -13.04 -19.03 2.50
N THR A 119 -12.15 -18.84 3.48
CA THR A 119 -11.54 -19.91 4.29
C THR A 119 -11.34 -19.43 5.75
N ALA A 120 -10.79 -20.30 6.59
CA ALA A 120 -10.35 -20.00 7.94
C ALA A 120 -9.35 -18.83 7.98
N MET A 121 -9.49 -17.96 8.98
CA MET A 121 -8.69 -16.74 9.09
C MET A 121 -8.67 -16.17 10.50
N PHE A 122 -7.80 -15.19 10.72
CA PHE A 122 -7.93 -14.23 11.80
C PHE A 122 -7.60 -12.82 11.29
N GLU A 123 -8.09 -11.80 12.00
CA GLU A 123 -7.92 -10.39 11.65
C GLU A 123 -7.01 -9.68 12.65
N VAL A 124 -6.11 -8.84 12.16
CA VAL A 124 -5.30 -7.91 12.94
C VAL A 124 -5.50 -6.50 12.41
N ASN A 125 -5.90 -5.57 13.27
CA ASN A 125 -6.19 -4.19 12.92
C ASN A 125 -5.07 -3.24 13.35
N THR A 126 -4.72 -2.33 12.44
CA THR A 126 -3.79 -1.22 12.68
C THR A 126 -4.50 0.12 12.56
N PHE A 127 -3.99 1.14 13.26
CA PHE A 127 -4.64 2.43 13.45
C PHE A 127 -3.78 3.62 13.03
N THR A 128 -2.47 3.42 12.92
CA THR A 128 -1.51 4.46 12.51
C THR A 128 -0.62 3.99 11.37
N PRO A 129 -0.06 4.90 10.55
CA PRO A 129 0.89 4.53 9.49
C PRO A 129 2.09 3.74 10.03
N HIS A 130 2.58 4.11 11.22
CA HIS A 130 3.67 3.41 11.89
C HIS A 130 3.31 1.97 12.25
N GLN A 131 2.13 1.73 12.83
CA GLN A 131 1.64 0.37 13.11
C GLN A 131 1.51 -0.45 11.83
N THR A 132 0.89 0.10 10.78
CA THR A 132 0.75 -0.57 9.49
C THR A 132 2.10 -0.95 8.89
N GLY A 133 3.04 0.00 8.85
CA GLY A 133 4.38 -0.24 8.31
C GLY A 133 5.15 -1.30 9.10
N ALA A 134 5.20 -1.15 10.43
CA ALA A 134 5.90 -2.09 11.30
C ALA A 134 5.30 -3.51 11.21
N PHE A 135 3.97 -3.63 11.32
CA PHE A 135 3.30 -4.92 11.28
C PHE A 135 3.40 -5.58 9.90
N PHE A 136 3.20 -4.83 8.80
CA PHE A 136 3.34 -5.36 7.45
C PHE A 136 4.76 -5.85 7.17
N SER A 137 5.77 -5.05 7.48
CA SER A 137 7.18 -5.44 7.28
C SER A 137 7.55 -6.68 8.09
N TRP A 138 7.05 -6.80 9.32
CA TRP A 138 7.25 -7.99 10.14
C TRP A 138 6.51 -9.21 9.57
N LEU A 139 5.24 -9.04 9.17
CA LEU A 139 4.37 -10.13 8.72
C LEU A 139 4.87 -10.74 7.41
N VAL A 140 5.38 -9.94 6.47
CA VAL A 140 5.94 -10.42 5.19
C VAL A 140 7.03 -11.47 5.41
N VAL A 141 7.81 -11.35 6.49
CA VAL A 141 8.90 -12.30 6.82
C VAL A 141 8.37 -13.47 7.66
N ASN A 142 7.41 -13.24 8.54
CA ASN A 142 7.00 -14.19 9.57
C ASN A 142 5.71 -14.97 9.27
N ARG A 143 4.98 -14.65 8.17
CA ARG A 143 3.68 -15.28 7.85
C ARG A 143 3.75 -16.76 7.49
N GLY A 144 4.93 -17.29 7.18
CA GLY A 144 5.11 -18.67 6.76
C GLY A 144 4.17 -19.05 5.60
N PRO A 145 3.42 -20.17 5.69
CA PRO A 145 2.51 -20.61 4.64
C PRO A 145 1.19 -19.82 4.57
N CYS A 146 0.84 -19.02 5.59
CA CYS A 146 -0.43 -18.29 5.63
C CYS A 146 -0.48 -17.18 4.56
N SER A 147 -1.65 -16.97 3.94
CA SER A 147 -1.85 -15.92 2.92
C SER A 147 -2.30 -14.60 3.52
#